data_AF-A0A381W221-F1
#
_entry.id   AF-A0A381W221-F1
#
_cell.length_a   1.000
_cell.length_b   1.000
_cell.length_c   1.000
_cell.angle_alpha   90.00
_cell.angle_beta   90.00
_cell.angle_gamma   90.00
#
_symmetry.space_group_name_H-M   'P 1'
#
loop_
_entity.id
_entity.type
_entity.pdbx_description
1 polymer ?
#
loop_
_entity_poly.entity_id
_entity_poly.type
_entity_poly.pdbx_seq_one_letter_code
_entity_poly.pdbx_strand_id
1 'polypeptide(L)'
;MASKKGIGVTIAILVGVTSASFLVYLIPENVDTEMKFIVSDFEKYLDDIDEKTSMLSTTVEESFGDLINHELSPEEYFVTAGITQQQVNSLIIELTLSGEPQEWT
;
A
#
# COMPACT_ATOMS: atom_id res chain seq x y z
N MET A 1 -25.29 -50.12 18.07
CA MET A 1 -26.57 -49.37 18.04
C MET A 1 -26.30 -47.98 18.61
N ALA A 2 -26.37 -46.93 17.79
CA ALA A 2 -26.22 -45.57 18.29
C ALA A 2 -27.38 -45.27 19.26
N SER A 3 -27.05 -44.99 20.52
CA SER A 3 -28.03 -44.64 21.54
C SER A 3 -28.75 -43.35 21.09
N LYS A 4 -30.08 -43.31 21.21
CA LYS A 4 -30.88 -42.10 20.92
C LYS A 4 -30.35 -40.86 21.67
N LYS A 5 -29.74 -41.08 22.85
CA LYS A 5 -29.07 -40.04 23.65
C LYS A 5 -27.75 -39.57 23.03
N GLY A 6 -26.97 -40.48 22.45
CA GLY A 6 -25.68 -40.16 21.81
C GLY A 6 -25.85 -39.35 20.53
N ILE A 7 -26.87 -39.66 19.73
CA ILE A 7 -27.19 -38.92 18.50
C ILE A 7 -27.53 -37.45 18.80
N GLY A 8 -28.30 -37.20 19.87
CA GLY A 8 -28.65 -35.83 20.28
C GLY A 8 -27.42 -35.00 20.65
N VAL A 9 -26.46 -35.59 21.37
CA VAL A 9 -25.19 -34.92 21.74
C VAL A 9 -24.35 -34.61 20.51
N THR A 10 -24.25 -35.55 19.57
CA THR A 10 -23.49 -35.34 18.32
C THR A 10 -24.09 -34.22 17.47
N ILE A 11 -25.42 -34.14 17.35
CA ILE A 11 -26.10 -33.06 16.60
C ILE A 11 -25.84 -31.70 17.27
N ALA A 12 -25.91 -31.63 18.60
CA ALA A 12 -25.67 -30.38 19.32
C ALA A 12 -24.24 -29.85 19.13
N ILE A 13 -23.24 -30.74 19.16
CA ILE A 13 -21.83 -30.37 18.91
C ILE A 13 -21.65 -29.91 17.46
N LEU A 14 -22.21 -30.64 16.49
CA LEU A 14 -22.14 -30.25 15.07
C LEU A 14 -22.72 -28.86 14.83
N VAL A 15 -23.94 -28.60 15.32
CA VAL A 15 -24.58 -27.30 15.16
C VAL A 15 -23.77 -26.19 15.85
N GLY A 16 -23.24 -26.44 17.05
CA GLY A 16 -22.44 -25.47 17.80
C GLY A 16 -21.11 -25.13 17.13
N VAL A 17 -20.40 -26.12 16.60
CA VAL A 17 -19.14 -25.89 15.86
C VAL A 17 -19.44 -25.16 14.56
N THR A 18 -20.45 -25.60 13.80
CA THR A 18 -20.81 -24.96 12.54
C THR A 18 -21.21 -23.49 12.76
N SER A 19 -22.09 -23.18 13.71
CA SER A 19 -22.51 -21.80 13.96
C SER A 19 -21.37 -20.93 14.50
N ALA A 20 -20.50 -21.46 15.37
CA ALA A 20 -19.31 -20.76 15.83
C ALA A 20 -18.33 -20.45 14.69
N SER A 21 -18.16 -21.35 13.72
CA SER A 21 -17.30 -21.11 12.55
C SER A 21 -17.80 -19.96 11.67
N PHE A 22 -19.12 -19.74 11.58
CA PHE A 22 -19.68 -18.62 10.82
C PHE A 22 -19.48 -17.26 11.51
N LEU A 23 -19.15 -17.20 12.80
CA LEU A 23 -18.87 -15.94 13.50
C LEU A 23 -17.63 -15.23 12.94
N VAL A 24 -16.69 -15.96 12.32
CA VAL A 24 -15.51 -15.37 11.66
C VAL A 24 -15.92 -14.47 10.49
N TYR A 25 -17.00 -14.80 9.76
CA TYR A 25 -17.54 -13.95 8.69
C TYR A 25 -18.27 -12.70 9.20
N LEU A 26 -18.58 -12.64 10.49
CA LEU A 26 -19.14 -11.45 11.12
C LEU A 26 -18.06 -10.46 11.55
N ILE A 27 -16.79 -10.86 11.53
CA ILE A 27 -15.67 -9.94 11.73
C ILE A 27 -15.60 -9.10 10.45
N PRO A 28 -15.87 -7.79 10.52
CA PRO A 28 -15.75 -6.93 9.36
C PRO A 28 -14.33 -7.01 8.80
N GLU A 29 -14.18 -7.17 7.49
CA GLU A 29 -12.88 -7.15 6.79
C GLU A 29 -12.15 -5.81 7.00
N ASN A 30 -12.90 -4.79 7.41
CA ASN A 30 -12.46 -3.45 7.77
C ASN A 30 -12.24 -3.23 9.29
N VAL A 31 -12.16 -4.28 10.11
CA VAL A 31 -11.54 -4.14 11.44
C VAL A 31 -10.07 -3.89 11.17
N ASP A 32 -9.60 -2.69 11.52
CA ASP A 32 -8.28 -2.09 11.34
C ASP A 32 -7.09 -3.04 11.62
N THR A 33 -6.98 -4.06 10.79
CA THR A 33 -5.90 -5.04 10.69
C THR A 33 -5.10 -4.82 9.41
N GLU A 34 -5.40 -3.74 8.67
CA GLU A 34 -4.35 -3.05 7.96
C GLU A 34 -3.31 -2.68 9.02
N MET A 35 -2.12 -3.28 8.92
CA MET A 35 -0.93 -2.72 9.54
C MET A 35 -0.73 -1.33 8.93
N LYS A 36 -1.48 -0.35 9.41
CA LYS A 36 -1.32 1.05 9.06
C LYS A 36 0.12 1.35 9.44
N PHE A 37 0.95 1.57 8.42
CA PHE A 37 2.33 1.97 8.59
C PHE A 37 2.27 3.40 9.12
N ILE A 38 1.99 3.55 10.43
CA ILE A 38 1.93 4.88 11.04
C ILE A 38 3.37 5.36 11.03
N VAL A 39 3.68 6.22 10.07
CA VAL A 39 4.92 6.96 10.08
C VAL A 39 4.92 7.77 11.38
N SER A 40 5.86 7.47 12.27
CA SER A 40 5.96 8.11 13.59
C SER A 40 6.16 9.63 13.49
N ASP A 41 6.67 10.11 12.35
CA ASP A 41 6.90 11.51 12.03
C ASP A 41 6.50 11.76 10.57
N PHE A 42 5.19 12.00 10.36
CA PHE A 42 4.62 12.17 9.03
C PHE A 42 5.09 13.48 8.36
N GLU A 43 5.37 14.52 9.15
CA GLU A 43 5.91 15.80 8.66
C GLU A 43 7.28 15.60 8.03
N LYS A 44 8.21 14.96 8.75
CA LYS A 44 9.53 14.63 8.20
C LYS A 44 9.44 13.72 6.97
N TYR A 45 8.48 12.80 6.95
CA TYR A 45 8.27 11.93 5.79
C TYR A 45 7.80 12.69 4.55
N LEU A 46 6.94 13.70 4.72
CA LEU A 46 6.56 14.58 3.61
C LEU A 46 7.73 15.43 3.14
N ASP A 47 8.56 15.96 4.05
CA ASP A 47 9.78 16.69 3.70
C ASP A 47 10.75 15.82 2.87
N ASP A 48 10.98 14.57 3.27
CA ASP A 48 11.80 13.61 2.52
C ASP A 48 11.24 13.35 1.10
N ILE A 49 9.92 13.33 0.95
CA ILE A 49 9.27 13.12 -0.35
C ILE A 49 9.34 14.36 -1.23
N ASP A 50 9.21 15.55 -0.64
CA ASP A 50 9.39 16.82 -1.34
C ASP A 50 10.83 16.94 -1.86
N GLU A 51 11.83 16.60 -1.04
CA GLU A 51 13.24 16.59 -1.45
C GLU A 51 13.49 15.63 -2.63
N LYS A 52 12.98 14.40 -2.54
CA LYS A 52 13.08 13.42 -3.64
C LYS A 52 12.39 13.90 -4.91
N THR A 53 11.23 14.52 -4.78
CA THR A 53 10.47 15.05 -5.93
C THR A 53 11.22 16.20 -6.59
N SER A 54 11.79 17.11 -5.80
CA SER A 54 12.63 18.21 -6.29
C SER A 54 13.87 17.71 -7.03
N MET A 55 14.54 16.70 -6.49
CA MET A 55 15.69 16.06 -7.14
C MET A 55 15.31 15.40 -8.47
N LEU A 56 14.18 14.69 -8.53
CA LEU A 56 13.68 14.08 -9.77
C LEU A 56 13.30 15.14 -10.80
N SER A 57 12.67 16.24 -10.38
CA SER A 57 12.35 17.38 -11.26
C SER A 57 13.60 17.96 -11.89
N THR A 58 14.61 18.23 -11.06
CA THR A 58 15.92 18.73 -11.51
C THR A 58 16.57 17.76 -12.51
N THR A 59 16.52 16.46 -12.24
CA THR A 59 17.07 15.42 -13.15
C THR A 59 16.37 15.43 -14.51
N VAL A 60 15.04 15.60 -14.55
CA VAL A 60 14.29 15.68 -15.82
C VAL A 60 14.62 16.98 -16.56
N GLU A 61 14.75 18.09 -15.85
CA GLU A 61 15.11 19.39 -16.44
C GLU A 61 16.52 19.37 -17.03
N GLU A 62 17.50 18.84 -16.29
CA GLU A 62 18.88 18.67 -16.76
C GLU A 62 18.93 17.75 -17.98
N SER A 63 18.34 16.54 -17.90
CA SER A 63 18.34 15.61 -19.02
C SER A 63 17.62 16.15 -20.26
N PHE A 64 16.59 16.98 -20.09
CA PHE A 64 15.96 17.68 -21.21
C PHE A 64 16.87 18.77 -21.77
N GLY A 65 17.56 19.52 -20.92
CA GLY A 65 18.60 20.49 -21.33
C GLY A 65 19.69 19.83 -22.16
N ASP A 66 20.22 18.70 -21.69
CA ASP A 66 21.26 17.93 -22.37
C ASP A 66 20.78 17.39 -23.73
N LEU A 67 19.51 16.99 -23.83
CA LEU A 67 18.89 16.61 -25.10
C LEU A 67 18.88 17.78 -26.09
N ILE A 68 18.45 18.96 -25.66
CA ILE A 68 18.38 20.16 -26.51
C ILE A 68 19.79 20.62 -26.93
N ASN A 69 20.78 20.46 -26.05
CA ASN A 69 22.18 20.79 -26.32
C ASN A 69 22.92 19.71 -27.13
N HIS A 70 22.25 18.62 -27.52
CA HIS A 70 22.84 17.46 -28.20
C HIS A 70 23.95 16.74 -27.38
N GLU A 71 23.94 16.91 -26.07
CA GLU A 71 24.82 16.22 -25.11
C GLU A 71 24.24 14.87 -24.68
N LEU A 72 22.94 14.67 -24.87
CA LEU A 72 22.20 13.43 -24.65
C LEU A 72 21.45 13.01 -25.92
N SER A 73 21.47 11.73 -26.29
CA SER A 73 20.68 11.26 -27.43
C SER A 73 19.17 11.16 -27.10
N PRO A 74 18.27 11.25 -28.09
CA PRO A 74 16.83 11.07 -27.86
C PRO A 74 16.48 9.71 -27.22
N GLU A 75 17.20 8.64 -27.58
CA GLU A 75 17.01 7.31 -27.01
C GLU A 75 17.36 7.28 -25.51
N GLU A 76 18.50 7.89 -25.15
CA GLU A 76 18.94 7.98 -23.76
C GLU A 76 18.02 8.87 -22.93
N TYR A 77 17.55 9.99 -23.49
CA TYR A 77 16.53 10.82 -22.86
C TYR A 77 15.25 10.03 -22.60
N PHE A 78 14.77 9.26 -23.58
CA PHE A 78 13.55 8.47 -23.43
C PHE A 78 13.68 7.43 -22.31
N VAL A 79 14.84 6.77 -22.20
CA VAL A 79 15.12 5.84 -21.11
C VAL A 79 15.16 6.57 -19.76
N THR A 80 15.87 7.69 -19.66
CA THR A 80 15.97 8.48 -18.42
C THR A 80 14.60 8.98 -17.97
N ALA A 81 13.83 9.61 -18.86
CA ALA A 81 12.47 10.07 -18.56
C ALA A 81 11.55 8.92 -18.15
N GLY A 82 11.66 7.75 -18.79
CA GLY A 82 10.91 6.56 -18.44
C GLY A 82 11.26 5.99 -17.05
N ILE A 83 12.53 6.05 -16.65
CA ILE A 83 12.96 5.67 -15.29
C ILE A 83 12.43 6.69 -14.28
N THR A 84 12.58 7.98 -14.54
CA THR A 84 12.07 9.03 -13.65
C THR A 84 10.55 8.94 -13.47
N GLN A 85 9.81 8.63 -14.53
CA GLN A 85 8.36 8.38 -14.45
C GLN A 85 8.02 7.23 -13.49
N GLN A 86 8.78 6.13 -13.54
CA GLN A 86 8.59 5.00 -12.61
C GLN A 86 8.91 5.39 -11.16
N GLN A 87 9.93 6.21 -10.95
CA GLN A 87 10.29 6.73 -9.62
C GLN A 87 9.19 7.63 -9.06
N VAL A 88 8.65 8.55 -9.86
CA VAL A 88 7.50 9.38 -9.46
C VAL A 88 6.29 8.51 -9.10
N ASN A 89 5.98 7.49 -9.90
CA ASN A 89 4.87 6.59 -9.61
C ASN A 89 5.09 5.80 -8.31
N SER A 90 6.33 5.41 -8.02
CA SER A 90 6.69 4.75 -6.76
C SER A 90 6.45 5.68 -5.56
N LEU A 91 6.85 6.95 -5.65
CA LEU A 91 6.59 7.95 -4.59
C LEU A 91 5.10 8.19 -4.37
N ILE A 92 4.28 8.24 -5.44
CA ILE A 92 2.82 8.38 -5.32
C ILE A 92 2.20 7.19 -4.58
N ILE A 93 2.64 5.97 -4.88
CA ILE A 93 2.18 4.77 -4.18
C ILE A 93 2.60 4.82 -2.70
N GLU A 94 3.85 5.19 -2.43
CA GLU A 94 4.37 5.34 -1.07
C GLU A 94 3.51 6.33 -0.27
N LEU A 95 3.25 7.52 -0.82
CA LEU A 95 2.38 8.53 -0.22
C LEU A 95 0.98 8.00 0.05
N THR A 96 0.36 7.37 -0.95
CA THR A 96 -1.01 6.87 -0.85
C THR A 96 -1.15 5.77 0.22
N LEU A 97 -0.12 4.94 0.39
CA LEU A 97 -0.11 3.84 1.36
C LEU A 97 0.43 4.23 2.74
N SER A 98 1.08 5.39 2.88
CA SER A 98 1.69 5.86 4.13
C SER A 98 0.68 6.17 5.25
N GLY A 99 -0.60 6.32 4.91
CA GLY A 99 -1.70 6.45 5.87
C GLY A 99 -1.57 7.69 6.76
N GLU A 100 -2.10 8.83 6.29
CA GLU A 100 -2.11 10.11 6.99
C GLU A 100 -2.53 9.98 8.48
N PRO A 101 -1.83 10.64 9.43
CA PRO A 101 -2.25 10.67 10.82
C PRO A 101 -3.60 11.39 10.95
N GLN A 102 -4.42 10.94 11.92
CA GLN A 102 -5.77 11.46 12.13
C GLN A 102 -5.82 12.96 12.44
N GLU A 103 -4.71 13.55 12.88
CA GLU A 103 -4.58 14.98 13.15
C GLU A 103 -4.61 15.85 11.88
N TRP A 104 -4.45 15.26 10.70
CA TRP A 104 -4.38 15.95 9.41
C TRP A 104 -5.60 15.68 8.52
N THR A 105 -6.57 14.85 8.97
CA THR A 105 -7.87 14.59 8.32
C THR A 105 -8.94 15.59 8.75
#